data_AF-A0A1F5YMT1-F1
#
_entry.id   AF-A0A1F5YMT1-F1
#
_cell.length_a   1.000
_cell.length_b   1.000
_cell.length_c   1.000
_cell.angle_alpha   90.00
_cell.angle_beta   90.00
_cell.angle_gamma   90.00
#
_symmetry.space_group_name_H-M   'P 1'
#
loop_
_entity.id
_entity.type
_entity.pdbx_description
1 polymer ?
#
loop_
_entity_poly.entity_id
_entity_poly.type
_entity_poly.pdbx_seq_one_letter_code
_entity_poly.pdbx_strand_id
1 'polypeptide(L)'
;MSTVLNEQPPKKKWFRRPRWFHLPRSRAGKFFGAILVAVLLVVLFISISGIRPRIVSQFQPQPTEPVIEPTPGPDAELRAQLAPYAAQIESAAGLYKVHPDILGAIILECGAPKEDYVGVQGQAGVTCVMVSDGPGAFYDCSSGACFIERPVSEMMFNSEYAIKWTALRMARHIAESDGVLSTAFAAYWGGTENATAKAQKTMEYFEILTYDQQVP
;
A
#
# COMPACT_ATOMS: atom_id res chain seq x y z
N MET A 1 32.02 -36.18 -38.37
CA MET A 1 31.28 -37.11 -37.48
C MET A 1 30.27 -36.27 -36.74
N SER A 2 29.03 -36.27 -37.21
CA SER A 2 27.96 -35.37 -36.74
C SER A 2 26.94 -36.20 -35.97
N THR A 3 26.78 -35.92 -34.68
CA THR A 3 25.84 -36.60 -33.79
C THR A 3 24.52 -35.86 -33.82
N VAL A 4 23.50 -36.49 -34.42
CA VAL A 4 22.11 -36.02 -34.45
C VAL A 4 21.47 -36.34 -33.10
N LEU A 5 21.11 -35.31 -32.34
CA LEU A 5 20.33 -35.45 -31.11
C LEU A 5 18.83 -35.52 -31.45
N ASN A 6 18.21 -36.58 -30.94
CA ASN A 6 16.83 -37.00 -31.14
C ASN A 6 15.93 -36.29 -30.12
N GLU A 7 15.17 -35.28 -30.56
CA GLU A 7 14.18 -34.60 -29.74
C GLU A 7 12.85 -35.38 -29.74
N GLN A 8 12.42 -35.85 -28.56
CA GLN A 8 11.08 -36.38 -28.36
C GLN A 8 10.12 -35.25 -27.94
N PRO A 9 8.92 -35.13 -28.54
CA PRO A 9 7.96 -34.10 -28.16
C PRO A 9 7.23 -34.42 -26.84
N PRO A 10 6.90 -33.41 -26.01
CA PRO A 10 6.24 -33.60 -24.73
C PRO A 10 4.75 -34.00 -24.88
N LYS A 11 4.34 -34.98 -24.06
CA LYS A 11 2.98 -35.52 -24.00
C LYS A 11 1.99 -34.46 -23.46
N LYS A 12 1.01 -34.09 -24.28
CA LYS A 12 -0.12 -33.21 -23.92
C LYS A 12 -0.98 -33.84 -22.82
N LYS A 13 -0.97 -33.27 -21.61
CA LYS A 13 -1.91 -33.61 -20.53
C LYS A 13 -3.22 -32.83 -20.74
N TRP A 14 -4.29 -33.58 -20.95
CA TRP A 14 -5.66 -33.08 -21.09
C TRP A 14 -6.19 -32.60 -19.72
N PHE A 15 -6.41 -31.29 -19.58
CA PHE A 15 -7.11 -30.73 -18.42
C PHE A 15 -8.62 -30.88 -18.60
N ARG A 16 -9.24 -31.59 -17.66
CA ARG A 16 -10.69 -31.81 -17.58
C ARG A 16 -11.39 -30.50 -17.22
N ARG A 17 -12.48 -30.19 -17.94
CA ARG A 17 -13.33 -29.02 -17.68
C ARG A 17 -13.97 -29.10 -16.28
N PRO A 18 -14.03 -27.98 -15.52
CA PRO A 18 -14.70 -27.95 -14.24
C PRO A 18 -16.22 -28.07 -14.42
N ARG A 19 -16.82 -28.90 -13.58
CA ARG A 19 -18.25 -29.21 -13.55
C ARG A 19 -18.97 -28.03 -12.88
N TRP A 20 -19.76 -27.29 -13.64
CA TRP A 20 -20.54 -26.15 -13.15
C TRP A 20 -21.48 -26.58 -12.02
N PHE A 21 -21.39 -25.88 -10.89
CA PHE A 21 -22.30 -26.03 -9.76
C PHE A 21 -23.69 -25.49 -10.14
N HIS A 22 -24.68 -26.37 -10.24
CA HIS A 22 -26.08 -25.98 -10.25
C HIS A 22 -26.49 -25.59 -8.82
N LEU A 23 -26.68 -24.30 -8.58
CA LEU A 23 -27.35 -23.80 -7.38
C LEU A 23 -28.87 -24.00 -7.52
N PRO A 24 -29.54 -24.60 -6.51
CA PRO A 24 -30.98 -24.80 -6.55
C PRO A 24 -31.72 -23.48 -6.37
N ARG A 25 -32.50 -23.11 -7.39
CA ARG A 25 -33.59 -22.13 -7.30
C ARG A 25 -34.67 -22.67 -6.37
N SER A 26 -34.77 -22.17 -5.14
CA SER A 26 -36.06 -21.93 -4.45
C SER A 26 -35.82 -21.45 -3.00
N ARG A 27 -36.72 -20.57 -2.52
CA ARG A 27 -36.89 -20.07 -1.13
C ARG A 27 -36.25 -18.72 -0.74
N ALA A 28 -36.05 -17.80 -1.68
CA ALA A 28 -35.68 -16.41 -1.33
C ALA A 28 -36.85 -15.54 -0.78
N GLY A 29 -38.10 -16.00 -0.88
CA GLY A 29 -39.28 -15.15 -0.58
C GLY A 29 -39.67 -14.99 0.89
N LYS A 30 -39.10 -15.75 1.83
CA LYS A 30 -39.54 -15.72 3.25
C LYS A 30 -38.62 -14.95 4.20
N PHE A 31 -37.37 -14.67 3.81
CA PHE A 31 -36.40 -14.00 4.68
C PHE A 31 -36.48 -12.46 4.63
N PHE A 32 -36.92 -11.89 3.51
CA PHE A 32 -37.03 -10.43 3.37
C PHE A 32 -38.09 -9.80 4.29
N GLY A 33 -39.19 -10.50 4.56
CA GLY A 33 -40.25 -9.97 5.44
C GLY A 33 -39.80 -9.83 6.90
N ALA A 34 -39.00 -10.78 7.40
CA ALA A 34 -38.55 -10.77 8.80
C ALA A 34 -37.55 -9.63 9.08
N ILE A 35 -36.67 -9.33 8.12
CA ILE A 35 -35.67 -8.26 8.26
C ILE A 35 -36.37 -6.89 8.30
N LEU A 36 -37.39 -6.68 7.47
CA LEU A 36 -38.14 -5.42 7.41
C LEU A 36 -38.88 -5.12 8.72
N VAL A 37 -39.48 -6.16 9.34
CA VAL A 37 -40.15 -6.03 10.65
C VAL A 37 -39.15 -5.75 11.76
N ALA A 38 -37.98 -6.40 11.76
CA ALA A 38 -36.94 -6.16 12.75
C ALA A 38 -36.41 -4.72 12.70
N VAL A 39 -36.16 -4.19 11.50
CA VAL A 39 -35.71 -2.79 11.32
C VAL A 39 -36.77 -1.81 11.81
N LEU A 40 -38.04 -2.03 11.50
CA LEU A 40 -39.15 -1.19 11.97
C LEU A 40 -39.25 -1.17 13.51
N LEU A 41 -39.07 -2.32 14.17
CA LEU A 41 -39.08 -2.41 15.63
C LEU A 41 -37.91 -1.65 16.27
N VAL A 42 -36.72 -1.71 15.67
CA VAL A 42 -35.54 -0.96 16.16
C VAL A 42 -35.75 0.55 16.02
N VAL A 43 -36.26 1.03 14.89
CA VAL A 43 -36.56 2.46 14.67
C VAL A 43 -37.60 2.94 15.68
N LEU A 44 -38.66 2.15 15.90
CA LEU A 44 -39.74 2.51 16.82
C LEU A 44 -39.26 2.51 18.28
N PHE A 45 -38.35 1.60 18.65
CA PHE A 45 -37.71 1.59 19.96
C PHE A 45 -36.85 2.85 20.18
N ILE A 46 -36.05 3.26 19.19
CA ILE A 46 -35.24 4.49 19.27
C ILE A 46 -36.14 5.73 19.42
N SER A 47 -37.26 5.80 18.69
CA SER A 47 -38.21 6.92 18.80
C SER A 47 -38.92 7.01 20.15
N ILE A 48 -39.26 5.87 20.78
CA ILE A 48 -39.92 5.86 22.10
C ILE A 48 -38.92 6.13 23.23
N SER A 49 -37.65 5.74 23.07
CA SER A 49 -36.62 5.82 24.11
C SER A 49 -36.24 7.25 24.53
N GLY A 50 -36.72 8.29 23.83
CA GLY A 50 -36.68 9.68 24.31
C GLY A 50 -35.28 10.20 24.67
N ILE A 51 -34.21 9.63 24.10
CA ILE A 51 -32.83 10.05 24.32
C ILE A 51 -32.65 11.41 23.65
N ARG A 52 -33.00 12.48 24.37
CA ARG A 52 -32.65 13.83 23.97
C ARG A 52 -31.15 13.97 24.20
N PRO A 53 -30.32 14.21 23.17
CA PRO A 53 -28.94 14.57 23.41
C PRO A 53 -28.95 15.81 24.30
N ARG A 54 -28.42 15.67 25.51
CA ARG A 54 -28.25 16.78 26.43
C ARG A 54 -27.15 17.64 25.83
N ILE A 55 -27.53 18.69 25.12
CA ILE A 55 -26.60 19.72 24.66
C ILE A 55 -26.07 20.37 25.92
N VAL A 56 -24.87 19.96 26.34
CA VAL A 56 -24.10 20.60 27.39
C VAL A 56 -23.60 21.91 26.80
N SER A 57 -24.43 22.95 26.90
CA SER A 57 -24.05 24.32 26.59
C SER A 57 -23.54 24.97 27.87
N GLN A 58 -22.23 24.96 28.06
CA GLN A 58 -21.50 26.01 28.79
C GLN A 58 -20.00 25.81 28.58
N PHE A 59 -19.48 26.37 27.48
CA PHE A 59 -18.09 26.78 27.42
C PHE A 59 -18.08 28.29 27.54
N GLN A 60 -17.66 28.77 28.71
CA GLN A 60 -17.45 30.18 28.99
C GLN A 60 -16.15 30.57 28.29
N PRO A 61 -16.14 31.51 27.33
CA PRO A 61 -14.90 31.89 26.67
C PRO A 61 -13.97 32.55 27.71
N GLN A 62 -12.90 31.84 28.08
CA GLN A 62 -11.77 32.44 28.76
C GLN A 62 -11.13 33.48 27.83
N PRO A 63 -10.56 34.57 28.38
CA PRO A 63 -9.81 35.55 27.61
C PRO A 63 -8.74 34.84 26.78
N THR A 64 -8.89 34.90 25.45
CA THR A 64 -7.96 34.31 24.49
C THR A 64 -6.61 35.00 24.63
N GLU A 65 -5.70 34.43 25.43
CA GLU A 65 -4.28 34.55 25.15
C GLU A 65 -4.07 34.17 23.68
N PRO A 66 -3.22 34.89 22.93
CA PRO A 66 -2.94 34.53 21.54
C PRO A 66 -2.50 33.08 21.51
N VAL A 67 -3.36 32.21 20.97
CA VAL A 67 -3.04 30.82 20.71
C VAL A 67 -1.88 30.86 19.72
N ILE A 68 -0.67 30.69 20.25
CA ILE A 68 0.49 30.36 19.43
C ILE A 68 0.12 29.00 18.85
N GLU A 69 -0.32 28.96 17.59
CA GLU A 69 -0.54 27.70 16.89
C GLU A 69 0.74 26.88 17.08
N PRO A 70 0.66 25.70 17.70
CA PRO A 70 1.83 24.85 17.81
C PRO A 70 2.33 24.64 16.39
N THR A 71 3.60 24.98 16.15
CA THR A 71 4.23 24.70 14.87
C THR A 71 4.01 23.22 14.59
N PRO A 72 3.44 22.85 13.43
CA PRO A 72 3.18 21.46 13.11
C PRO A 72 4.44 20.63 13.37
N GLY A 73 4.28 19.50 14.06
CA GLY A 73 5.38 18.58 14.27
C GLY A 73 5.97 18.10 12.92
N PRO A 74 7.20 17.55 12.92
CA PRO A 74 7.82 17.04 11.70
C PRO A 74 6.96 15.96 11.00
N ASP A 75 6.12 15.25 11.74
CA ASP A 75 5.15 14.28 11.23
C ASP A 75 4.03 14.95 10.40
N ALA A 76 3.52 16.10 10.83
CA ALA A 76 2.45 16.81 10.15
C ALA A 76 2.91 17.35 8.79
N GLU A 77 4.15 17.85 8.71
CA GLU A 77 4.76 18.28 7.45
C GLU A 77 4.93 17.10 6.47
N LEU A 78 5.44 15.96 6.95
CA LEU A 78 5.61 14.77 6.11
C LEU A 78 4.26 14.19 5.65
N ARG A 79 3.25 14.16 6.53
CA ARG A 79 1.88 13.73 6.17
C ARG A 79 1.24 14.68 5.16
N ALA A 80 1.52 15.98 5.23
CA ALA A 80 1.07 16.94 4.22
C ALA A 80 1.69 16.63 2.83
N GLN A 81 2.95 16.20 2.76
CA GLN A 81 3.58 15.75 1.51
C GLN A 81 2.93 14.48 0.95
N LEU A 82 2.45 13.58 1.81
CA LEU A 82 1.79 12.34 1.43
C LEU A 82 0.29 12.49 1.10
N ALA A 83 -0.32 13.63 1.46
CA ALA A 83 -1.75 13.87 1.30
C ALA A 83 -2.30 13.57 -0.11
N PRO A 84 -1.62 13.88 -1.23
CA PRO A 84 -2.15 13.56 -2.56
C PRO A 84 -2.26 12.04 -2.85
N TYR A 85 -1.56 11.21 -2.09
CA TYR A 85 -1.47 9.76 -2.29
C TYR A 85 -2.16 8.96 -1.18
N ALA A 86 -2.69 9.60 -0.15
CA ALA A 86 -3.23 8.95 1.04
C ALA A 86 -4.23 7.82 0.72
N ALA A 87 -5.21 8.10 -0.15
CA ALA A 87 -6.20 7.09 -0.55
C ALA A 87 -5.58 5.90 -1.30
N GLN A 88 -4.58 6.12 -2.14
CA GLN A 88 -3.88 5.08 -2.89
C GLN A 88 -2.99 4.24 -1.96
N ILE A 89 -2.30 4.89 -1.02
CA ILE A 89 -1.49 4.25 0.02
C ILE A 89 -2.37 3.33 0.87
N GLU A 90 -3.47 3.84 1.42
CA GLU A 90 -4.40 3.06 2.25
C GLU A 90 -4.99 1.87 1.48
N SER A 91 -5.41 2.11 0.23
CA SER A 91 -5.96 1.06 -0.62
C SER A 91 -4.94 -0.06 -0.89
N ALA A 92 -3.72 0.29 -1.29
CA ALA A 92 -2.66 -0.66 -1.57
C ALA A 92 -2.19 -1.41 -0.31
N ALA A 93 -2.01 -0.68 0.79
CA ALA A 93 -1.68 -1.22 2.11
C ALA A 93 -2.72 -2.28 2.56
N GLY A 94 -4.00 -1.94 2.46
CA GLY A 94 -5.10 -2.84 2.81
C GLY A 94 -5.19 -4.08 1.92
N LEU A 95 -4.90 -3.94 0.62
CA LEU A 95 -4.90 -5.02 -0.36
C LEU A 95 -3.76 -6.02 -0.12
N TYR A 96 -2.54 -5.52 0.11
CA TYR A 96 -1.33 -6.36 0.24
C TYR A 96 -0.91 -6.65 1.68
N LYS A 97 -1.70 -6.20 2.67
CA LYS A 97 -1.44 -6.39 4.11
C LYS A 97 -0.09 -5.84 4.56
N VAL A 98 0.26 -4.66 4.04
CA VAL A 98 1.45 -3.89 4.45
C VAL A 98 0.99 -2.67 5.24
N HIS A 99 1.81 -2.19 6.18
CA HIS A 99 1.50 -0.96 6.93
C HIS A 99 1.52 0.26 5.98
N PRO A 100 0.53 1.18 6.02
CA PRO A 100 0.50 2.35 5.12
C PRO A 100 1.74 3.23 5.27
N ASP A 101 2.24 3.41 6.49
CA ASP A 101 3.44 4.23 6.73
C ASP A 101 4.73 3.64 6.13
N ILE A 102 4.78 2.33 5.84
CA ILE A 102 5.90 1.74 5.08
C ILE A 102 5.91 2.31 3.65
N LEU A 103 4.73 2.41 3.02
CA LEU A 103 4.61 2.98 1.67
C LEU A 103 4.87 4.49 1.69
N GLY A 104 4.35 5.19 2.70
CA GLY A 104 4.62 6.61 2.92
C GLY A 104 6.11 6.91 3.06
N ALA A 105 6.83 6.13 3.88
CA ALA A 105 8.26 6.26 4.06
C ALA A 105 9.05 6.08 2.75
N ILE A 106 8.67 5.12 1.91
CA ILE A 106 9.30 4.89 0.60
C ILE A 106 9.06 6.09 -0.34
N ILE A 107 7.84 6.63 -0.37
CA ILE A 107 7.50 7.80 -1.21
C ILE A 107 8.30 9.03 -0.77
N LEU A 108 8.43 9.25 0.54
CA LEU A 108 9.23 10.35 1.10
C LEU A 108 10.71 10.20 0.72
N GLU A 109 11.29 9.01 0.91
CA GLU A 109 12.70 8.77 0.57
C GLU A 109 12.98 8.85 -0.92
N CYS A 110 12.02 8.49 -1.77
CA CYS A 110 12.15 8.65 -3.21
C CYS A 110 12.43 10.11 -3.63
N GLY A 111 12.03 11.08 -2.81
CA GLY A 111 12.32 12.51 -3.03
C GLY A 111 11.09 13.35 -3.26
N ALA A 112 10.01 13.02 -2.54
CA ALA A 112 8.69 13.65 -2.62
C ALA A 112 7.97 13.37 -3.95
N PRO A 113 6.63 13.46 -3.96
CA PRO A 113 5.86 12.74 -4.95
C PRO A 113 5.75 13.52 -6.26
N LYS A 114 6.58 13.11 -7.22
CA LYS A 114 6.48 13.54 -8.61
C LYS A 114 6.18 12.33 -9.45
N GLU A 115 4.99 12.31 -10.04
CA GLU A 115 4.54 11.19 -10.87
C GLU A 115 5.45 10.98 -12.08
N ASP A 116 6.02 12.05 -12.61
CA ASP A 116 6.96 12.05 -13.75
C ASP A 116 8.43 11.96 -13.34
N TYR A 117 8.73 11.61 -12.07
CA TYR A 117 10.11 11.46 -11.62
C TYR A 117 10.86 10.42 -12.45
N VAL A 118 12.04 10.79 -12.94
CA VAL A 118 13.02 9.89 -13.54
C VAL A 118 14.37 10.13 -12.86
N GLY A 119 14.83 9.13 -12.13
CA GLY A 119 16.13 9.14 -11.47
C GLY A 119 17.28 8.87 -12.43
N VAL A 120 18.49 9.31 -12.07
CA VAL A 120 19.71 9.14 -12.87
C VAL A 120 19.99 7.68 -13.20
N GLN A 121 19.58 6.74 -12.33
CA GLN A 121 19.80 5.31 -12.52
C GLN A 121 18.59 4.60 -13.17
N GLY A 122 17.62 5.35 -13.68
CA GLY A 122 16.41 4.79 -14.28
C GLY A 122 15.36 4.34 -13.26
N GLN A 123 15.34 4.96 -12.08
CA GLN A 123 14.17 4.89 -11.19
C GLN A 123 13.03 5.73 -11.77
N ALA A 124 11.78 5.29 -11.63
CA ALA A 124 10.63 6.05 -12.13
C ALA A 124 9.49 6.17 -11.11
N GLY A 125 8.76 7.28 -11.20
CA GLY A 125 7.53 7.53 -10.46
C GLY A 125 7.73 7.80 -8.98
N VAL A 126 6.62 7.86 -8.25
CA VAL A 126 6.56 8.29 -6.84
C VAL A 126 7.25 7.34 -5.85
N THR A 127 7.64 6.14 -6.27
CA THR A 127 8.29 5.14 -5.42
C THR A 127 9.70 4.75 -5.87
N CYS A 128 10.24 5.41 -6.90
CA CYS A 128 11.62 5.25 -7.36
C CYS A 128 12.00 3.81 -7.74
N VAL A 129 11.07 3.04 -8.29
CA VAL A 129 11.35 1.67 -8.74
C VAL A 129 12.20 1.72 -10.00
N MET A 130 13.24 0.87 -10.07
CA MET A 130 14.01 0.71 -11.30
C MET A 130 13.17 0.03 -12.38
N VAL A 131 13.04 0.69 -13.53
CA VAL A 131 12.21 0.21 -14.63
C VAL A 131 13.00 -0.64 -15.63
N SER A 132 12.28 -1.43 -16.45
CA SER A 132 12.87 -2.32 -17.45
C SER A 132 13.42 -1.60 -18.69
N ASP A 133 12.97 -0.37 -18.92
CA ASP A 133 13.28 0.47 -20.07
C ASP A 133 14.16 1.68 -19.71
N GLY A 134 14.62 1.76 -18.45
CA GLY A 134 15.51 2.80 -17.96
C GLY A 134 17.00 2.44 -18.08
N PRO A 135 17.91 3.40 -17.84
CA PRO A 135 19.37 3.18 -17.84
C PRO A 135 19.83 2.01 -16.96
N GLY A 136 19.16 1.79 -15.83
CA GLY A 136 19.48 0.70 -14.92
C GLY A 136 18.99 -0.69 -15.33
N ALA A 137 18.29 -0.82 -16.47
CA ALA A 137 17.82 -2.10 -17.00
C ALA A 137 18.95 -3.13 -17.20
N PHE A 138 20.16 -2.65 -17.44
CA PHE A 138 21.34 -3.47 -17.71
C PHE A 138 22.18 -3.79 -16.47
N TYR A 139 21.81 -3.28 -15.29
CA TYR A 139 22.55 -3.63 -14.07
C TYR A 139 22.42 -5.12 -13.78
N ASP A 140 23.55 -5.77 -13.52
CA ASP A 140 23.56 -7.18 -13.13
C ASP A 140 22.90 -7.33 -11.77
N CYS A 141 21.80 -8.08 -11.78
CA CYS A 141 20.94 -8.30 -10.63
C CYS A 141 21.28 -9.59 -9.88
N SER A 142 22.49 -10.10 -10.02
CA SER A 142 22.95 -11.35 -9.41
C SER A 142 22.78 -11.40 -7.87
N SER A 143 22.70 -10.24 -7.21
CA SER A 143 22.43 -10.11 -5.76
C SER A 143 20.95 -9.97 -5.38
N GLY A 144 20.01 -10.17 -6.31
CA GLY A 144 18.58 -10.41 -6.02
C GLY A 144 17.71 -9.18 -5.74
N ALA A 145 18.30 -8.03 -5.44
CA ALA A 145 17.55 -6.78 -5.21
C ALA A 145 17.05 -6.10 -6.50
N CYS A 146 17.51 -6.62 -7.62
CA CYS A 146 17.45 -5.98 -8.91
C CYS A 146 16.44 -6.81 -9.73
N PHE A 147 15.29 -6.20 -9.97
CA PHE A 147 14.02 -6.90 -10.07
C PHE A 147 13.95 -7.80 -11.33
N ILE A 148 13.63 -9.09 -11.17
CA ILE A 148 13.42 -10.02 -12.31
C ILE A 148 12.16 -9.61 -13.11
N GLU A 149 11.19 -8.97 -12.45
CA GLU A 149 9.95 -8.48 -13.03
C GLU A 149 9.86 -6.96 -12.87
N ARG A 150 10.65 -6.22 -13.67
CA ARG A 150 10.58 -4.75 -13.66
C ARG A 150 9.38 -4.26 -14.46
N PRO A 151 8.61 -3.30 -13.93
CA PRO A 151 7.63 -2.58 -14.72
C PRO A 151 8.33 -1.67 -15.74
N VAL A 152 7.61 -1.30 -16.81
CA VAL A 152 8.03 -0.25 -17.74
C VAL A 152 7.75 1.13 -17.13
N SER A 153 8.54 2.15 -17.51
CA SER A 153 8.43 3.52 -17.03
C SER A 153 7.04 4.12 -17.14
N GLU A 154 6.37 3.89 -18.27
CA GLU A 154 5.00 4.37 -18.52
C GLU A 154 4.02 3.93 -17.43
N MET A 155 4.13 2.70 -16.93
CA MET A 155 3.27 2.21 -15.85
C MET A 155 3.62 2.86 -14.52
N MET A 156 4.90 3.13 -14.28
CA MET A 156 5.38 3.72 -13.02
C MET A 156 5.04 5.20 -12.88
N PHE A 157 4.75 5.90 -13.98
CA PHE A 157 4.23 7.27 -13.93
C PHE A 157 2.77 7.34 -13.46
N ASN A 158 2.04 6.22 -13.46
CA ASN A 158 0.76 6.14 -12.79
C ASN A 158 0.97 5.87 -11.29
N SER A 159 0.67 6.85 -10.44
CA SER A 159 0.88 6.74 -8.98
C SER A 159 0.14 5.57 -8.34
N GLU A 160 -1.09 5.30 -8.75
CA GLU A 160 -1.87 4.17 -8.23
C GLU A 160 -1.18 2.82 -8.53
N TYR A 161 -0.69 2.65 -9.77
CA TYR A 161 0.06 1.46 -10.16
C TYR A 161 1.39 1.37 -9.40
N ALA A 162 2.16 2.46 -9.35
CA ALA A 162 3.45 2.52 -8.66
C ALA A 162 3.33 2.11 -7.19
N ILE A 163 2.33 2.64 -6.49
CA ILE A 163 2.10 2.37 -5.07
C ILE A 163 1.63 0.93 -4.86
N LYS A 164 0.73 0.41 -5.71
CA LYS A 164 0.29 -1.00 -5.66
C LYS A 164 1.43 -1.98 -5.90
N TRP A 165 2.26 -1.70 -6.91
CA TRP A 165 3.42 -2.52 -7.22
C TRP A 165 4.40 -2.52 -6.04
N THR A 166 4.65 -1.35 -5.46
CA THR A 166 5.52 -1.18 -4.29
C THR A 166 5.00 -1.95 -3.07
N ALA A 167 3.69 -1.88 -2.81
CA ALA A 167 3.06 -2.62 -1.72
C ALA A 167 3.15 -4.14 -1.88
N LEU A 168 2.87 -4.66 -3.09
CA LEU A 168 3.08 -6.07 -3.41
C LEU A 168 4.54 -6.50 -3.14
N ARG A 169 5.49 -5.67 -3.54
CA ARG A 169 6.91 -6.01 -3.40
C ARG A 169 7.37 -5.96 -1.96
N MET A 170 6.96 -4.95 -1.20
CA MET A 170 7.24 -4.86 0.23
C MET A 170 6.64 -6.02 1.00
N ALA A 171 5.42 -6.46 0.68
CA ALA A 171 4.84 -7.65 1.29
C ALA A 171 5.75 -8.88 1.11
N ARG A 172 6.33 -9.05 -0.08
CA ARG A 172 7.27 -10.15 -0.34
C ARG A 172 8.56 -10.01 0.47
N HIS A 173 9.17 -8.82 0.49
CA HIS A 173 10.42 -8.61 1.22
C HIS A 173 10.27 -8.74 2.74
N ILE A 174 9.13 -8.31 3.28
CA ILE A 174 8.80 -8.52 4.69
C ILE A 174 8.70 -10.02 4.99
N ALA A 175 8.04 -10.79 4.12
CA ALA A 175 7.94 -12.25 4.29
C ALA A 175 9.30 -12.96 4.14
N GLU A 176 10.13 -12.55 3.17
CA GLU A 176 11.48 -13.07 2.95
C GLU A 176 12.45 -12.74 4.09
N SER A 177 12.17 -11.67 4.84
CA SER A 177 12.99 -11.18 5.94
C SER A 177 12.46 -11.58 7.33
N ASP A 178 11.55 -12.55 7.41
CA ASP A 178 10.89 -12.98 8.66
C ASP A 178 10.27 -11.80 9.46
N GLY A 179 9.78 -10.78 8.76
CA GLY A 179 9.18 -9.58 9.36
C GLY A 179 10.16 -8.47 9.74
N VAL A 180 11.47 -8.66 9.55
CA VAL A 180 12.49 -7.65 9.90
C VAL A 180 12.48 -6.50 8.87
N LEU A 181 11.90 -5.35 9.27
CA LEU A 181 11.67 -4.21 8.37
C LEU A 181 12.96 -3.60 7.81
N SER A 182 14.03 -3.49 8.61
CA SER A 182 15.31 -2.94 8.14
C SER A 182 15.91 -3.79 7.00
N THR A 183 15.82 -5.12 7.12
CA THR A 183 16.21 -6.06 6.07
C THR A 183 15.30 -5.95 4.85
N ALA A 184 13.99 -5.80 5.05
CA ALA A 184 13.03 -5.62 3.96
C ALA A 184 13.29 -4.33 3.16
N PHE A 185 13.59 -3.22 3.82
CA PHE A 185 13.96 -1.97 3.15
C PHE A 185 15.32 -2.06 2.45
N ALA A 186 16.31 -2.73 3.06
CA ALA A 186 17.60 -2.98 2.40
C ALA A 186 17.42 -3.80 1.12
N ALA A 187 16.52 -4.79 1.14
CA ALA A 187 16.17 -5.56 -0.05
C ALA A 187 15.44 -4.72 -1.11
N TYR A 188 14.52 -3.85 -0.69
CA TYR A 188 13.78 -2.96 -1.60
C TYR A 188 14.69 -1.97 -2.35
N TRP A 189 15.63 -1.33 -1.63
CA TRP A 189 16.56 -0.36 -2.21
C TRP A 189 17.80 -0.98 -2.83
N GLY A 190 18.03 -2.28 -2.64
CA GLY A 190 19.22 -2.92 -3.16
C GLY A 190 19.34 -2.77 -4.68
N GLY A 191 20.56 -2.60 -5.17
CA GLY A 191 20.82 -2.30 -6.58
C GLY A 191 20.70 -0.82 -6.96
N THR A 192 20.28 0.07 -6.05
CA THR A 192 20.51 1.51 -6.21
C THR A 192 21.87 1.93 -5.65
N GLU A 193 22.38 3.06 -6.11
CA GLU A 193 23.47 3.74 -5.38
C GLU A 193 23.00 4.11 -3.97
N ASN A 194 23.91 3.98 -3.01
CA ASN A 194 23.66 4.26 -1.60
C ASN A 194 22.46 3.50 -0.99
N ALA A 195 22.17 2.28 -1.47
CA ALA A 195 21.04 1.47 -1.00
C ALA A 195 20.93 1.37 0.53
N THR A 196 22.05 1.20 1.24
CA THR A 196 22.09 1.17 2.71
C THR A 196 21.61 2.48 3.34
N ALA A 197 22.07 3.62 2.82
CA ALA A 197 21.68 4.93 3.33
C ALA A 197 20.20 5.22 3.04
N LYS A 198 19.70 4.84 1.86
CA LYS A 198 18.28 4.95 1.51
C LYS A 198 17.41 4.10 2.42
N ALA A 199 17.81 2.85 2.70
CA ALA A 199 17.10 1.97 3.61
C ALA A 199 17.05 2.54 5.03
N GLN A 200 18.17 3.08 5.52
CA GLN A 200 18.21 3.74 6.82
C GLN A 200 17.29 4.96 6.86
N LYS A 201 17.35 5.85 5.86
CA LYS A 201 16.50 7.04 5.81
C LYS A 201 15.01 6.70 5.65
N THR A 202 14.69 5.62 4.96
CA THR A 202 13.32 5.09 4.90
C THR A 202 12.85 4.60 6.27
N MET A 203 13.71 3.93 7.04
CA MET A 203 13.40 3.56 8.43
C MET A 203 13.14 4.80 9.28
N GLU A 204 13.96 5.84 9.15
CA GLU A 204 13.77 7.10 9.89
C GLU A 204 12.41 7.75 9.56
N TYR A 205 12.02 7.81 8.29
CA TYR A 205 10.68 8.29 7.91
C TYR A 205 9.56 7.41 8.49
N PHE A 206 9.72 6.09 8.47
CA PHE A 206 8.74 5.17 9.04
C PHE A 206 8.56 5.37 10.55
N GLU A 207 9.64 5.56 11.29
CA GLU A 207 9.62 5.84 12.72
C GLU A 207 8.90 7.18 13.02
N ILE A 208 9.20 8.24 12.26
CA ILE A 208 8.53 9.53 12.41
C ILE A 208 7.03 9.41 12.12
N LEU A 209 6.64 8.71 11.06
CA LEU A 209 5.24 8.55 10.67
C LEU A 209 4.44 7.73 11.69
N THR A 210 5.06 6.75 12.34
CA THR A 210 4.39 5.85 13.31
C THR A 210 4.39 6.38 14.74
N TYR A 211 5.28 7.33 15.08
CA TYR A 211 5.43 7.87 16.42
C TYR A 211 4.12 8.43 17.00
N ASP A 212 3.32 9.13 16.20
CA ASP A 212 2.10 9.80 16.66
C ASP A 212 0.93 8.83 16.93
N GLN A 213 1.01 7.58 16.47
CA GLN A 213 -0.01 6.56 16.78
C GLN A 213 0.13 5.96 18.20
N GLN A 214 1.17 6.35 18.95
CA GLN A 214 1.47 5.79 20.27
C GLN A 214 1.07 6.70 21.44
N VAL A 215 0.60 7.92 21.19
CA VAL A 215 0.15 8.85 22.23
C VAL A 215 -1.39 8.77 22.34
N PRO A 216 -1.94 8.27 23.46
CA PRO A 216 -3.39 8.11 23.66
C PRO A 216 -4.15 9.43 23.87
#